data_AF-A0A0F9B535-F1
#
_entry.id   AF-A0A0F9B535-F1
#
_cell.length_a   1.000
_cell.length_b   1.000
_cell.length_c   1.000
_cell.angle_alpha   90.00
_cell.angle_beta   90.00
_cell.angle_gamma   90.00
#
_symmetry.space_group_name_H-M   'P 1'
#
loop_
_entity.id
_entity.type
_entity.pdbx_description
1 polymer ?
#
loop_
_entity_poly.entity_id
_entity_poly.type
_entity_poly.pdbx_seq_one_letter_code
_entity_poly.pdbx_strand_id
1 'polypeptide(L)'
;ILAEPLYIILQMAGYENDAHELVNSKLVPIAKKEKLSLIEVLEREAEDDIILQAVIKNIPSELHELLKSPNKYIGDAKEKALEIVEYANNILNKIN
;
A
#
# COMPACT_ATOMS: atom_id res chain seq x y z
N ILE A 1 -0.24 0.20 -7.06
CA ILE A 1 -0.53 -0.96 -6.18
C ILE A 1 -0.76 -0.51 -4.74
N LEU A 2 0.06 0.39 -4.19
CA LEU A 2 -0.12 0.88 -2.81
C LEU A 2 -1.07 2.09 -2.64
N ALA A 3 -1.73 2.56 -3.70
CA ALA A 3 -2.60 3.73 -3.60
C ALA A 3 -3.78 3.50 -2.64
N GLU A 4 -4.38 2.31 -2.70
CA GLU A 4 -5.51 1.95 -1.86
C GLU A 4 -5.14 1.74 -0.38
N PRO A 5 -4.09 0.96 -0.05
CA PRO A 5 -3.56 0.91 1.30
C PRO A 5 -3.22 2.29 1.86
N LEU A 6 -2.65 3.17 1.04
CA LEU A 6 -2.20 4.48 1.49
C LEU A 6 -3.37 5.39 1.92
N TYR A 7 -4.45 5.47 1.13
CA TYR A 7 -5.56 6.33 1.55
C TYR A 7 -6.30 5.80 2.79
N ILE A 8 -6.37 4.46 2.96
CA ILE A 8 -6.94 3.85 4.16
C ILE A 8 -6.10 4.21 5.39
N ILE A 9 -4.77 4.10 5.28
CA ILE A 9 -3.84 4.47 6.35
C ILE A 9 -3.99 5.96 6.71
N LEU A 10 -4.12 6.84 5.71
CA LEU A 10 -4.33 8.27 5.94
C LEU A 10 -5.64 8.55 6.70
N GLN A 11 -6.75 7.88 6.33
CA GLN A 11 -8.02 8.01 7.06
C GLN A 11 -7.90 7.50 8.50
N MET A 12 -7.25 6.36 8.71
CA MET A 12 -7.01 5.81 10.06
C MET A 12 -6.13 6.72 10.92
N ALA A 13 -5.20 7.45 10.30
CA ALA A 13 -4.32 8.42 10.95
C ALA A 13 -5.00 9.78 11.23
N GLY A 14 -6.27 9.94 10.85
CA GLY A 14 -7.08 11.13 11.12
C GLY A 14 -7.06 12.17 10.01
N TYR A 15 -6.78 11.79 8.76
CA TYR A 15 -6.94 12.71 7.63
C TYR A 15 -8.44 12.98 7.38
N GLU A 16 -8.87 14.22 7.63
CA GLU A 16 -10.28 14.60 7.57
C GLU A 16 -10.78 14.90 6.16
N ASN A 17 -9.88 15.23 5.23
CA ASN A 17 -10.21 15.49 3.84
C ASN A 17 -10.27 14.18 3.03
N ASP A 18 -10.62 14.29 1.75
CA ASP A 18 -10.70 13.14 0.86
C ASP A 18 -9.30 12.55 0.59
N ALA A 19 -8.93 11.55 1.39
CA ALA A 19 -7.68 10.81 1.24
C ALA A 19 -7.60 10.07 -0.11
N HIS A 20 -8.73 9.63 -0.65
CA HIS A 20 -8.78 8.92 -1.92
C HIS A 20 -8.47 9.88 -3.07
N GLU A 21 -9.05 11.07 -3.07
CA GLU A 21 -8.74 12.16 -4.00
C GLU A 21 -7.27 12.58 -3.90
N LEU A 22 -6.76 12.82 -2.69
CA LEU A 22 -5.35 13.17 -2.45
C LEU A 22 -4.42 12.13 -3.09
N VAL A 23 -4.63 10.85 -2.81
CA VAL A 23 -3.75 9.80 -3.31
C VAL A 23 -3.88 9.63 -4.82
N ASN A 24 -5.09 9.52 -5.36
CA ASN A 24 -5.28 9.16 -6.77
C ASN A 24 -5.12 10.34 -7.73
N SER A 25 -5.58 11.53 -7.36
CA SER A 25 -5.55 12.71 -8.23
C SER A 25 -4.27 13.52 -8.08
N LYS A 26 -3.55 13.42 -6.95
CA LYS A 26 -2.32 14.17 -6.68
C LYS A 26 -1.08 13.27 -6.59
N LEU A 27 -1.03 12.35 -5.62
CA LEU A 27 0.21 11.62 -5.32
C LEU A 27 0.57 10.60 -6.42
N VAL A 28 -0.41 9.86 -6.95
CA VAL A 28 -0.18 8.85 -8.01
C VAL A 28 0.36 9.48 -9.31
N PRO A 29 -0.21 10.58 -9.85
CA PRO A 29 0.36 11.25 -11.02
C PRO A 29 1.80 11.71 -10.81
N ILE A 30 2.11 12.30 -9.66
CA ILE A 30 3.46 12.78 -9.33
C ILE A 30 4.43 11.60 -9.24
N ALA A 31 4.08 10.56 -8.49
CA ALA A 31 4.89 9.35 -8.34
C ALA A 31 5.21 8.70 -9.70
N LYS A 32 4.22 8.62 -10.60
CA LYS A 32 4.42 8.11 -11.97
C LYS A 32 5.33 9.01 -12.80
N LYS A 33 5.10 10.32 -12.78
CA LYS A 33 5.86 11.29 -13.57
C LYS A 33 7.33 11.31 -13.16
N GLU A 34 7.59 11.23 -11.86
CA GLU A 34 8.93 11.39 -11.29
C GLU A 34 9.62 10.07 -10.97
N LYS A 35 8.93 8.94 -11.16
CA LYS A 35 9.41 7.59 -10.84
C LYS A 35 9.79 7.43 -9.37
N LEU A 36 9.02 8.06 -8.48
CA LEU A 36 9.14 7.95 -7.04
C LEU A 36 8.10 6.99 -6.47
N SER A 37 8.33 6.48 -5.27
CA SER A 37 7.32 5.76 -4.50
C SER A 37 6.25 6.71 -3.97
N LEU A 38 5.06 6.19 -3.68
CA LEU A 38 3.98 7.01 -3.12
C LEU A 38 4.32 7.60 -1.75
N ILE A 39 5.13 6.90 -0.95
CA ILE A 39 5.54 7.37 0.37
C ILE A 39 6.52 8.53 0.27
N GLU A 40 7.47 8.51 -0.67
CA GLU A 40 8.38 9.63 -0.92
C GLU A 40 7.63 10.87 -1.38
N VAL A 41 6.65 10.70 -2.27
CA VAL A 41 5.80 11.82 -2.72
C VAL A 41 4.96 12.36 -1.57
N LEU A 42 4.37 11.50 -0.75
CA LEU A 42 3.60 11.90 0.43
C LEU A 42 4.46 12.67 1.44
N GLU A 43 5.65 12.17 1.77
CA GLU A 43 6.60 12.83 2.67
C GLU A 43 6.96 14.22 2.15
N ARG A 44 7.22 14.35 0.84
CA ARG A 44 7.51 15.65 0.20
C ARG A 44 6.33 16.62 0.23
N GLU A 45 5.13 16.17 -0.12
CA GLU A 45 3.95 17.04 -0.09
C GLU A 45 3.60 17.50 1.34
N ALA A 46 4.03 16.75 2.36
CA ALA A 46 3.85 17.11 3.75
C ALA A 46 4.92 18.09 4.29
N GLU A 47 5.98 18.38 3.54
CA GLU A 47 6.94 19.43 3.92
C GLU A 47 6.25 20.81 3.93
N ASP A 48 5.33 21.03 2.99
CA ASP A 48 4.60 22.28 2.82
C ASP A 48 3.16 22.25 3.38
N ASP A 49 2.69 21.10 3.88
CA ASP A 49 1.34 20.91 4.43
C ASP A 49 1.38 20.45 5.89
N ILE A 50 1.13 21.39 6.81
CA ILE A 50 1.16 21.17 8.26
C ILE A 50 0.12 20.11 8.69
N ILE A 51 -1.04 20.06 8.04
CA ILE A 51 -2.10 19.10 8.36
C ILE A 51 -1.63 17.70 7.97
N LEU A 52 -1.12 17.56 6.74
CA LEU A 52 -0.60 16.30 6.24
C LEU A 52 0.59 15.82 7.07
N GLN A 53 1.46 16.73 7.50
CA GLN A 53 2.58 16.40 8.39
C GLN A 53 2.12 15.85 9.75
N ALA A 54 1.07 16.42 10.33
CA ALA A 54 0.49 15.94 11.58
C ALA A 54 -0.13 14.54 11.41
N VAL A 55 -0.84 14.31 10.32
CA VAL A 55 -1.41 13.00 9.97
C VAL A 55 -0.32 11.95 9.80
N ILE A 56 0.75 12.26 9.07
CA ILE A 56 1.86 11.33 8.84
C ILE A 56 2.54 10.92 10.17
N LYS A 57 2.65 11.85 11.12
CA LYS A 57 3.18 11.57 12.47
C LYS A 57 2.30 10.62 13.29
N ASN A 58 1.01 10.55 12.99
CA ASN A 58 0.07 9.62 13.64
C ASN A 58 0.11 8.21 13.02
N ILE A 59 0.72 8.03 11.85
CA ILE A 59 0.85 6.72 11.22
C ILE A 59 1.87 5.87 12.01
N PRO A 60 1.49 4.67 12.49
CA PRO A 60 2.41 3.73 13.14
C PRO A 60 3.63 3.38 12.28
N SER A 61 4.79 3.18 12.92
CA SER A 61 6.07 2.86 12.26
C SER A 61 6.00 1.60 11.37
N GLU A 62 5.20 0.61 11.77
CA GLU A 62 5.03 -0.64 11.02
C GLU A 62 4.37 -0.40 9.66
N LEU A 63 3.47 0.57 9.58
CA LEU A 63 2.78 0.95 8.34
C LEU A 63 3.68 1.78 7.43
N HIS A 64 4.58 2.59 8.00
CA HIS A 64 5.64 3.26 7.24
C HIS A 64 6.55 2.24 6.53
N GLU A 65 6.95 1.18 7.23
CA GLU A 65 7.75 0.11 6.62
C GLU A 65 7.00 -0.63 5.51
N LEU A 66 5.71 -0.88 5.71
CA LEU A 66 4.86 -1.54 4.72
C LEU A 66 4.75 -0.71 3.44
N LEU A 67 4.61 0.62 3.56
CA LEU A 67 4.55 1.53 2.43
C LEU A 67 5.90 1.64 1.69
N LYS A 68 7.02 1.46 2.40
CA LYS A 68 8.38 1.43 1.82
C LYS A 68 8.72 0.08 1.19
N SER A 69 8.04 -1.00 1.60
CA SER A 69 8.28 -2.38 1.14
C SER A 69 7.01 -3.02 0.58
N PRO A 70 6.62 -2.72 -0.68
CA PRO A 70 5.39 -3.23 -1.29
C PRO A 70 5.29 -4.77 -1.32
N ASN A 71 6.45 -5.44 -1.34
CA ASN A 71 6.57 -6.90 -1.26
C ASN A 71 6.10 -7.51 0.07
N LYS A 72 5.95 -6.71 1.13
CA LYS A 72 5.31 -7.13 2.39
C LYS A 72 3.77 -7.08 2.29
N TYR A 73 3.21 -6.50 1.24
CA TYR A 73 1.77 -6.38 1.00
C TYR A 73 1.26 -7.41 -0.03
N ILE A 74 1.59 -8.69 0.19
CA ILE A 74 1.18 -9.79 -0.70
C ILE A 74 0.01 -10.63 -0.14
N GLY A 75 -0.42 -10.36 1.09
CA GLY A 75 -1.48 -11.13 1.77
C GLY A 75 -1.23 -12.64 1.70
N ASP A 76 -2.28 -13.40 1.42
CA ASP A 76 -2.24 -14.86 1.34
C ASP A 76 -1.81 -15.39 -0.03
N ALA A 77 -1.24 -14.54 -0.91
CA ALA A 77 -0.89 -14.94 -2.27
C ALA A 77 0.02 -16.19 -2.31
N LYS A 78 0.93 -16.30 -1.34
CA LYS A 78 1.79 -17.48 -1.18
C LYS A 78 0.99 -18.73 -0.79
N GLU A 79 0.10 -18.60 0.18
CA GLU A 79 -0.72 -19.72 0.69
C GLU A 79 -1.67 -20.23 -0.40
N LYS A 80 -2.35 -19.33 -1.11
CA LYS A 80 -3.21 -19.70 -2.25
C LYS A 80 -2.45 -20.36 -3.40
N ALA A 81 -1.22 -19.92 -3.68
CA ALA A 81 -0.39 -20.60 -4.68
C ALA A 81 -0.07 -22.05 -4.26
N LEU A 82 0.22 -22.28 -2.98
CA LEU A 82 0.49 -23.62 -2.45
C LEU A 82 -0.77 -24.51 -2.47
N GLU A 83 -1.93 -23.97 -2.08
CA GLU A 83 -3.21 -24.70 -2.15
C GLU A 83 -3.50 -25.26 -3.55
N ILE A 84 -3.22 -24.47 -4.61
CA ILE A 84 -3.42 -24.90 -6.00
C ILE A 84 -2.45 -26.02 -6.38
N VAL A 85 -1.19 -25.93 -5.95
CA VAL A 85 -0.18 -26.98 -6.20
C VAL A 85 -0.58 -28.28 -5.50
N GLU A 86 -1.02 -28.22 -4.25
CA GLU A 86 -1.49 -29.38 -3.50
C GLU A 86 -2.73 -30.00 -4.16
N TYR A 87 -3.68 -29.18 -4.62
CA TYR A 87 -4.85 -29.66 -5.34
C TYR A 87 -4.46 -30.40 -6.63
N ALA A 88 -3.56 -29.83 -7.43
CA ALA A 88 -3.08 -30.45 -8.66
C ALA A 88 -2.37 -31.79 -8.41
N ASN A 89 -1.50 -31.85 -7.39
CA ASN A 89 -0.83 -33.09 -6.98
C ASN A 89 -1.83 -34.15 -6.52
N ASN A 90 -2.85 -33.77 -5.75
CA ASN A 90 -3.92 -34.68 -5.33
C ASN A 90 -4.71 -35.25 -6.51
N ILE A 91 -4.92 -34.48 -7.57
CA ILE A 91 -5.54 -34.99 -8.81
C ILE A 91 -4.60 -35.96 -9.53
N LEU A 92 -3.33 -35.59 -9.73
CA LEU A 92 -2.34 -36.46 -10.38
C LEU A 92 -2.20 -37.82 -9.68
N ASN A 93 -2.21 -37.83 -8.35
CA ASN A 93 -2.13 -39.06 -7.54
C ASN A 93 -3.39 -39.93 -7.61
N LYS A 94 -4.55 -39.39 -8.06
CA LYS A 94 -5.79 -40.16 -8.24
C LYS A 94 -5.94 -40.73 -9.64
N ILE A 95 -5.16 -40.25 -10.60
CA ILE A 95 -5.21 -40.65 -12.02
C ILE A 95 -4.10 -41.66 -12.35
N ASN A 96 -3.06 -41.76 -11.51
CA ASN A 96 -2.08 -42.85 -11.51
C ASN A 96 -2.52 -44.00 -10.61
#